data_AF-A0A553PPD4-F1
#
_entry.id   AF-A0A553PPD4-F1
#
_cell.length_a   1.000
_cell.length_b   1.000
_cell.length_c   1.000
_cell.angle_alpha   90.00
_cell.angle_beta   90.00
_cell.angle_gamma   90.00
#
_symmetry.space_group_name_H-M   'P 1'
#
loop_
_entity.id
_entity.type
_entity.pdbx_description
1 polymer ?
#
loop_
_entity_poly.entity_id
_entity_poly.type
_entity_poly.pdbx_seq_one_letter_code
_entity_poly.pdbx_strand_id
1 'polypeptide(L)'
;MKYEVIGTNEVAVPSHLFKVVLGTKANDQTKTANVPAPVLAAFIVPNKPIPREKALIDYRLGYRLHPYLDRTSLGDLCEFDGCQMMDYRKFQTFYIERGMKGARNQNELDRYWRRAKKLDLVTPSLEELKASKELEIDASERKKESAAAPGG
;
A
#
# COMPACT_ATOMS: atom_id res chain seq x y z
N MET A 1 -26.94 14.42 9.49
CA MET A 1 -25.57 13.90 9.27
C MET A 1 -24.80 14.09 10.56
N LYS A 2 -24.10 13.08 11.07
CA LYS A 2 -23.32 13.14 12.31
C LYS A 2 -21.88 12.74 12.01
N TYR A 3 -20.90 13.52 12.45
CA TYR A 3 -19.48 13.23 12.33
C TYR A 3 -18.74 13.71 13.59
N GLU A 4 -17.59 13.10 13.86
CA GLU A 4 -16.72 13.48 14.98
C GLU A 4 -15.83 14.66 14.57
N VAL A 5 -15.42 15.47 15.54
CA VAL A 5 -14.40 16.52 15.36
C VAL A 5 -13.26 16.29 16.35
N ILE A 6 -12.02 16.59 15.94
CA ILE A 6 -10.83 16.35 16.75
C ILE A 6 -9.96 17.60 16.90
N GLY A 7 -9.36 17.74 18.10
CA GLY A 7 -8.45 18.83 18.44
C GLY A 7 -9.12 20.18 18.66
N THR A 8 -8.32 21.19 19.01
CA THR A 8 -8.80 22.56 19.29
C THR A 8 -9.39 23.26 18.07
N ASN A 9 -9.03 22.79 16.86
CA ASN A 9 -9.49 23.33 15.60
C ASN A 9 -10.72 22.58 15.06
N GLU A 10 -11.29 21.68 15.85
CA GLU A 10 -12.50 20.90 15.52
C GLU A 10 -12.44 20.26 14.12
N VAL A 11 -11.32 19.62 13.81
CA VAL A 11 -11.09 19.03 12.49
C VAL A 11 -12.08 17.89 12.27
N ALA A 12 -12.90 18.00 11.23
CA ALA A 12 -13.93 17.02 10.93
C ALA A 12 -13.34 15.65 10.52
N VAL A 13 -13.81 14.59 11.16
CA VAL A 13 -13.47 13.21 10.84
C VAL A 13 -14.48 12.69 9.79
N PRO A 14 -14.03 12.41 8.55
CA PRO A 14 -14.94 11.96 7.51
C PRO A 14 -15.49 10.56 7.84
N SER A 15 -16.76 10.31 7.52
CA SER A 15 -17.36 8.97 7.67
C SER A 15 -16.96 8.02 6.53
N HIS A 16 -16.66 8.58 5.36
CA HIS A 16 -16.25 7.86 4.16
C HIS A 16 -15.15 8.62 3.44
N LEU A 17 -14.34 7.88 2.70
CA LEU A 17 -13.31 8.39 1.82
C LEU A 17 -13.67 8.00 0.39
N PHE A 18 -13.37 8.86 -0.57
CA PHE A 18 -13.61 8.55 -1.98
C PHE A 18 -12.33 8.70 -2.80
N LYS A 19 -12.26 7.95 -3.90
CA LYS A 19 -11.21 8.11 -4.90
C LYS A 19 -11.79 7.90 -6.29
N VAL A 20 -11.42 8.79 -7.21
CA VAL A 20 -11.74 8.67 -8.63
C VAL A 20 -10.44 8.38 -9.37
N VAL A 21 -10.45 7.35 -10.21
CA VAL A 21 -9.28 6.89 -10.96
C VAL A 21 -9.59 6.96 -12.44
N LEU A 22 -8.88 7.84 -13.14
CA LEU A 22 -8.94 7.99 -14.60
C LEU A 22 -7.65 7.42 -15.19
N GLY A 23 -7.77 6.38 -16.00
CA GLY A 23 -6.68 5.80 -16.77
C GLY A 23 -6.72 6.28 -18.22
N THR A 24 -5.57 6.70 -18.75
CA THR A 24 -5.42 7.10 -20.16
C THR A 24 -4.33 6.23 -20.82
N LYS A 25 -4.37 6.10 -22.15
CA LYS A 25 -3.27 5.49 -22.90
C LYS A 25 -2.00 6.34 -22.74
N ALA A 26 -0.84 5.67 -22.67
CA ALA A 26 0.42 6.34 -22.91
C ALA A 26 0.49 6.77 -24.39
N ASN A 27 1.12 7.91 -24.67
CA ASN A 27 1.24 8.46 -26.02
C ASN A 27 2.05 7.56 -26.98
N ASP A 28 2.72 6.53 -26.48
CA ASP A 28 3.44 5.56 -27.30
C ASP A 28 2.45 4.56 -27.92
N GLN A 29 2.16 4.78 -29.20
CA GLN A 29 1.29 3.99 -30.08
C GLN A 29 1.74 2.53 -30.31
N THR A 30 2.66 1.99 -29.50
CA THR A 30 3.18 0.65 -29.69
C THR A 30 2.69 -0.28 -28.58
N LYS A 31 1.86 -1.26 -29.00
CA LYS A 31 1.47 -2.48 -28.28
C LYS A 31 0.40 -2.34 -27.19
N THR A 32 -0.84 -2.09 -27.61
CA THR A 32 -2.00 -2.96 -27.30
C THR A 32 -3.24 -2.40 -27.99
N ALA A 33 -3.61 -3.01 -29.12
CA ALA A 33 -4.58 -2.45 -30.07
C ALA A 33 -6.04 -2.39 -29.59
N ASN A 34 -6.41 -2.86 -28.39
CA ASN A 34 -7.82 -3.06 -28.02
C ASN A 34 -8.23 -2.49 -26.65
N VAL A 35 -7.48 -1.56 -26.07
CA VAL A 35 -7.88 -0.94 -24.80
C VAL A 35 -8.84 0.24 -25.09
N PRO A 36 -10.09 0.25 -24.60
CA PRO A 36 -10.89 1.47 -24.59
C PRO A 36 -10.19 2.45 -23.64
N ALA A 37 -9.75 3.60 -24.12
CA ALA A 37 -9.18 4.62 -23.27
C ALA A 37 -9.74 5.97 -23.71
N PRO A 38 -10.15 6.84 -22.78
CA PRO A 38 -9.96 6.76 -21.33
C PRO A 38 -10.82 5.69 -20.61
N VAL A 39 -10.38 5.24 -19.44
CA VAL A 39 -11.15 4.38 -18.51
C VAL A 39 -11.34 5.07 -17.16
N LEU A 40 -12.49 4.86 -16.51
CA LEU A 40 -12.81 5.47 -15.22
C LEU A 40 -13.37 4.46 -14.23
N ALA A 41 -13.01 4.60 -12.96
CA ALA A 41 -13.83 4.12 -11.86
C ALA A 41 -13.79 5.09 -10.67
N ALA A 42 -14.88 5.11 -9.91
CA ALA A 42 -14.99 5.85 -8.67
C ALA A 42 -15.32 4.90 -7.53
N PHE A 43 -14.71 5.12 -6.37
CA PHE A 43 -14.88 4.28 -5.19
C PHE A 43 -15.22 5.12 -3.98
N ILE A 44 -16.09 4.61 -3.10
CA ILE A 44 -16.33 5.15 -1.77
C ILE A 44 -16.17 4.06 -0.72
N VAL A 45 -15.28 4.29 0.23
CA VAL A 45 -14.96 3.34 1.30
C VAL A 45 -15.28 3.96 2.65
N PRO A 46 -15.79 3.19 3.63
CA PRO A 46 -16.04 3.73 4.96
C PRO A 46 -14.70 4.02 5.64
N ASN A 47 -14.65 5.10 6.43
CA ASN A 47 -13.47 5.45 7.23
C ASN A 47 -13.41 4.61 8.52
N LYS A 48 -13.32 3.29 8.35
CA LYS A 48 -13.22 2.28 9.42
C LYS A 48 -12.49 1.05 8.89
N PRO A 49 -12.05 0.12 9.75
CA PRO A 49 -11.45 -1.12 9.29
C PRO A 49 -12.34 -1.86 8.28
N ILE A 50 -11.75 -2.20 7.14
CA ILE A 50 -12.42 -2.92 6.04
C ILE A 50 -12.08 -4.41 6.15
N PRO A 51 -13.08 -5.30 6.19
CA PRO A 51 -12.85 -6.75 6.17
C PRO A 51 -12.11 -7.18 4.90
N ARG A 52 -11.27 -8.21 5.00
CA ARG A 52 -10.44 -8.68 3.88
C ARG A 52 -11.26 -9.27 2.75
N GLU A 53 -12.41 -9.83 3.08
CA GLU A 53 -13.31 -10.52 2.15
C GLU A 53 -14.01 -9.53 1.22
N LYS A 54 -13.96 -8.22 1.52
CA LYS A 54 -14.53 -7.18 0.69
C LYS A 54 -13.61 -6.86 -0.49
N ALA A 55 -14.15 -7.02 -1.69
CA ALA A 55 -13.45 -6.66 -2.91
C ALA A 55 -13.58 -5.16 -3.18
N LEU A 56 -12.63 -4.57 -3.90
CA LEU A 56 -12.69 -3.14 -4.26
C LEU A 56 -13.95 -2.81 -5.08
N ILE A 57 -14.43 -3.77 -5.89
CA ILE A 57 -15.65 -3.62 -6.68
C ILE A 57 -16.91 -3.40 -5.82
N ASP A 58 -16.92 -3.91 -4.58
CA ASP A 58 -18.04 -3.71 -3.63
C ASP A 58 -18.21 -2.24 -3.24
N TYR A 59 -17.17 -1.43 -3.44
CA TYR A 59 -17.12 -0.01 -3.13
C TYR A 59 -17.24 0.88 -4.36
N ARG A 60 -17.43 0.30 -5.56
CA ARG A 60 -17.56 1.04 -6.82
C ARG A 60 -18.87 1.83 -6.83
N LEU A 61 -18.77 3.08 -7.25
CA LEU A 61 -19.89 3.98 -7.45
C LEU A 61 -20.21 4.13 -8.94
N GLY A 62 -21.51 4.18 -9.27
CA GLY A 62 -22.01 4.51 -10.61
C GLY A 62 -22.18 6.03 -10.86
N TYR A 63 -21.60 6.90 -10.02
CA TYR A 63 -21.90 8.33 -10.03
C TYR A 63 -21.05 9.16 -11.00
N ARG A 64 -21.57 10.34 -11.33
CA ARG A 64 -20.98 11.26 -12.31
C ARG A 64 -19.88 12.12 -11.68
N LEU A 65 -18.62 11.72 -11.86
CA LEU A 65 -17.45 12.55 -11.52
C LEU A 65 -16.73 12.91 -12.83
N HIS A 66 -16.16 14.13 -12.90
CA HIS A 66 -15.67 14.79 -14.12
C HIS A 66 -16.77 15.25 -15.11
N PRO A 67 -17.27 16.50 -15.00
CA PRO A 67 -18.34 17.01 -15.87
C PRO A 67 -17.88 17.27 -17.32
N TYR A 68 -16.58 17.47 -17.54
CA TYR A 68 -16.00 17.77 -18.85
C TYR A 68 -15.47 16.54 -19.60
N LEU A 69 -15.58 15.35 -19.01
CA LEU A 69 -15.13 14.11 -19.64
C LEU A 69 -16.22 13.61 -20.59
N ASP A 70 -15.89 13.47 -21.88
CA ASP A 70 -16.77 12.82 -22.84
C ASP A 70 -16.98 11.35 -22.42
N ARG A 71 -18.24 11.00 -22.19
CA ARG A 71 -18.65 9.71 -21.64
C ARG A 71 -19.00 8.70 -22.71
N THR A 72 -19.20 9.15 -23.94
CA THR A 72 -19.53 8.27 -25.07
C THR A 72 -18.35 7.36 -25.43
N SER A 73 -17.14 7.79 -25.09
CA SER A 73 -15.86 7.11 -25.35
C SER A 73 -15.21 6.51 -24.10
N LEU A 74 -15.87 6.58 -22.94
CA LEU A 74 -15.28 6.19 -21.65
C LEU A 74 -15.51 4.71 -21.36
N GLY A 75 -14.44 3.96 -21.14
CA GLY A 75 -14.50 2.59 -20.64
C GLY A 75 -14.63 2.51 -19.11
N ASP A 76 -15.13 1.37 -18.61
CA ASP A 76 -15.10 1.07 -17.17
C ASP A 76 -13.73 0.49 -16.79
N LEU A 77 -13.05 1.13 -15.83
CA LEU A 77 -11.74 0.69 -15.38
C LEU A 77 -11.78 -0.74 -14.81
N CYS A 78 -12.84 -1.11 -14.10
CA CYS A 78 -12.92 -2.42 -13.46
C CYS A 78 -13.31 -3.53 -14.42
N GLU A 79 -13.98 -3.23 -15.54
CA GLU A 79 -14.16 -4.20 -16.61
C GLU A 79 -12.85 -4.50 -17.34
N PHE A 80 -11.97 -3.50 -17.43
CA PHE A 80 -10.67 -3.64 -18.11
C PHE A 80 -9.57 -4.22 -17.21
N ASP A 81 -9.36 -3.66 -16.03
CA ASP A 81 -8.28 -3.99 -15.09
C ASP A 81 -8.70 -5.08 -14.08
N GLY A 82 -10.01 -5.32 -13.92
CA GLY A 82 -10.56 -6.21 -12.90
C GLY A 82 -10.62 -5.58 -11.50
N CYS A 83 -10.02 -4.40 -11.29
CA CYS A 83 -10.02 -3.68 -10.00
C CYS A 83 -9.65 -4.58 -8.81
N GLN A 84 -8.64 -5.43 -9.01
CA GLN A 84 -8.23 -6.41 -8.00
C GLN A 84 -7.22 -5.80 -7.03
N MET A 85 -7.54 -5.88 -5.73
CA MET A 85 -6.59 -5.52 -4.70
C MET A 85 -5.50 -6.59 -4.58
N MET A 86 -4.34 -6.17 -4.08
CA MET A 86 -3.25 -7.09 -3.76
C MET A 86 -3.75 -8.20 -2.83
N ASP A 87 -3.42 -9.44 -3.17
CA ASP A 87 -3.67 -10.60 -2.32
C ASP A 87 -3.09 -10.38 -0.90
N TYR A 88 -3.80 -10.87 0.12
CA TYR A 88 -3.40 -10.62 1.50
C TYR A 88 -2.03 -11.21 1.84
N ARG A 89 -1.68 -12.38 1.29
CA ARG A 89 -0.36 -12.98 1.50
C ARG A 89 0.71 -12.07 0.93
N LYS A 90 0.53 -11.60 -0.31
CA LYS A 90 1.43 -10.62 -0.95
C LYS A 90 1.53 -9.31 -0.17
N PHE A 91 0.41 -8.80 0.33
CA PHE A 91 0.36 -7.59 1.15
C PHE A 91 1.16 -7.78 2.45
N GLN A 92 0.98 -8.89 3.16
CA GLN A 92 1.75 -9.18 4.37
C GLN A 92 3.24 -9.29 4.08
N THR A 93 3.63 -10.01 3.02
CA THR A 93 5.03 -10.13 2.60
C THR A 93 5.65 -8.76 2.35
N PHE A 94 4.96 -7.89 1.59
CA PHE A 94 5.43 -6.53 1.32
C PHE A 94 5.69 -5.73 2.60
N TYR A 95 4.77 -5.75 3.57
CA TYR A 95 4.95 -5.01 4.83
C TYR A 95 6.04 -5.60 5.72
N ILE A 96 6.21 -6.92 5.71
CA ILE A 96 7.29 -7.58 6.45
C ILE A 96 8.64 -7.21 5.85
N GLU A 97 8.81 -7.35 4.54
CA GLU A 97 10.05 -6.97 3.85
C GLU A 97 10.40 -5.50 4.08
N ARG A 98 9.41 -4.61 3.93
CA ARG A 98 9.58 -3.18 4.20
C ARG A 98 9.97 -2.93 5.65
N GLY A 99 9.34 -3.63 6.59
CA GLY A 99 9.64 -3.55 8.02
C GLY A 99 11.06 -4.01 8.34
N MET A 100 11.50 -5.12 7.76
CA MET A 100 12.86 -5.65 7.92
C MET A 100 13.91 -4.71 7.34
N LYS A 101 13.68 -4.18 6.12
CA LYS A 101 14.57 -3.16 5.51
C LYS A 101 14.73 -1.93 6.41
N GLY A 102 13.65 -1.53 7.08
CA GLY A 102 13.62 -0.38 7.98
C GLY A 102 14.02 -0.66 9.43
N ALA A 103 14.34 -1.91 9.80
CA ALA A 103 14.65 -2.28 11.18
C ALA A 103 15.94 -1.59 11.66
N ARG A 104 15.91 -1.03 12.88
CA ARG A 104 17.01 -0.23 13.44
C ARG A 104 17.90 -0.98 14.42
N ASN A 105 17.43 -2.12 14.90
CA ASN A 105 18.08 -2.97 15.88
C ASN A 105 17.57 -4.41 15.74
N GLN A 106 18.26 -5.35 16.39
CA GLN A 106 17.95 -6.77 16.28
C GLN A 106 16.52 -7.10 16.73
N ASN A 107 16.01 -6.45 17.78
CA ASN A 107 14.66 -6.68 18.30
C ASN A 107 13.56 -6.35 17.26
N GLU A 108 13.72 -5.26 16.51
CA GLU A 108 12.79 -4.90 15.44
C GLU A 108 12.85 -5.91 14.28
N LEU A 109 14.05 -6.32 13.88
CA LEU A 109 14.26 -7.31 12.83
C LEU A 109 13.62 -8.65 13.21
N ASP A 110 13.89 -9.13 14.42
CA ASP A 110 13.35 -10.38 14.96
C ASP A 110 11.83 -10.35 15.12
N ARG A 111 11.25 -9.19 15.41
CA ARG A 111 9.79 -9.02 15.44
C ARG A 111 9.17 -9.30 14.06
N TYR A 112 9.75 -8.74 12.99
CA TYR A 112 9.26 -8.98 11.62
C TYR A 112 9.54 -10.42 11.17
N TRP A 113 10.70 -10.97 11.53
CA TRP A 113 11.05 -12.35 11.24
C TRP A 113 10.12 -13.37 11.90
N ARG A 114 9.79 -13.19 13.19
CA ARG A 114 8.81 -14.03 13.89
C ARG A 114 7.43 -13.94 13.25
N ARG A 115 7.04 -12.75 12.78
CA ARG A 115 5.78 -12.57 12.05
C ARG A 115 5.80 -13.31 10.71
N ALA A 116 6.90 -13.26 9.97
CA ALA A 116 7.07 -14.00 8.71
C ALA A 116 6.92 -15.51 8.92
N LYS A 117 7.59 -16.06 9.95
CA LYS A 117 7.46 -17.47 10.32
C LYS A 117 6.03 -17.86 10.70
N LYS A 118 5.38 -17.06 11.54
CA LYS A 118 3.99 -17.32 11.98
C LYS A 118 3.00 -17.35 10.83
N LEU A 119 3.24 -16.57 9.78
CA LEU A 119 2.36 -16.46 8.60
C LEU A 119 2.79 -17.38 7.46
N ASP A 120 3.82 -18.20 7.65
CA ASP A 120 4.40 -19.06 6.59
C ASP A 120 4.78 -18.26 5.33
N LEU A 121 5.50 -17.15 5.53
CA LEU A 121 5.94 -16.21 4.48
C LEU A 121 7.45 -16.19 4.28
N VAL A 122 8.17 -17.15 4.87
CA VAL A 122 9.62 -17.22 4.73
C VAL A 122 9.96 -17.69 3.31
N THR A 123 10.77 -16.89 2.61
CA THR A 123 11.30 -17.18 1.28
C THR A 123 12.82 -17.03 1.30
N PRO A 124 13.56 -17.61 0.33
CA PRO A 124 15.01 -17.40 0.24
C PRO A 124 15.39 -15.92 0.17
N SER A 125 14.63 -15.11 -0.57
CA SER A 125 14.84 -13.65 -0.64
C SER A 125 14.66 -12.95 0.71
N LEU A 126 13.79 -13.46 1.58
CA LEU A 126 13.56 -12.92 2.91
C LEU A 126 14.68 -13.32 3.88
N GLU A 127 15.23 -14.53 3.72
CA GLU A 127 16.41 -15.00 4.45
C GLU A 127 17.65 -14.17 4.11
N GLU A 128 17.89 -13.93 2.82
CA GLU A 128 18.95 -13.04 2.35
C GLU A 128 18.78 -11.62 2.91
N LEU A 129 17.55 -11.10 2.90
CA LEU A 129 17.24 -9.80 3.48
C LEU A 129 17.53 -9.76 4.98
N LYS A 130 17.20 -10.82 5.72
CA LYS A 130 17.50 -10.92 7.16
C LYS A 130 19.01 -10.87 7.39
N ALA A 131 19.77 -11.73 6.73
CA ALA A 131 21.21 -11.84 6.91
C ALA A 131 21.92 -10.52 6.57
N SER A 132 21.53 -9.87 5.46
CA SER A 132 22.05 -8.55 5.09
C SER A 132 21.77 -7.51 6.17
N LYS A 133 20.56 -7.52 6.73
CA LYS A 133 20.17 -6.53 7.74
C LYS A 133 20.84 -6.74 9.08
N GLU A 134 21.10 -7.99 9.48
CA GLU A 134 21.86 -8.32 10.69
C GLU A 134 23.28 -7.74 10.63
N LEU A 135 23.97 -7.91 9.49
CA LEU A 135 25.30 -7.33 9.28
C LEU A 135 25.29 -5.79 9.34
N GLU A 136 24.26 -5.15 8.76
CA GLU A 136 24.10 -3.68 8.82
C GLU A 136 23.89 -3.17 10.25
N ILE A 137 23.08 -3.89 11.05
CA ILE A 137 22.79 -3.55 12.43
C ILE A 137 24.06 -3.70 13.28
N ASP A 138 24.75 -4.83 13.18
CA ASP A 138 26.00 -5.09 13.90
C ASP A 138 27.06 -4.04 13.59
N ALA A 139 27.23 -3.69 12.31
CA ALA A 139 28.16 -2.65 11.89
C ALA A 139 27.79 -1.27 12.45
N SER A 140 26.48 -0.99 12.58
CA SER A 140 25.97 0.26 13.14
C SER A 140 26.14 0.32 14.66
N GLU A 141 26.01 -0.80 15.36
CA GLU A 141 26.21 -0.91 16.81
C GLU A 141 27.69 -0.74 17.17
N ARG A 142 28.61 -1.42 16.48
CA ARG A 142 30.06 -1.27 16.68
C ARG A 142 30.53 0.18 16.48
N LYS A 143 29.97 0.88 15.49
CA LYS A 143 30.27 2.31 15.25
C LYS A 143 29.77 3.22 16.38
N LYS A 144 28.66 2.87 17.03
CA LYS A 144 28.15 3.62 18.18
C LYS A 144 28.99 3.37 19.42
N GLU A 145 29.40 2.13 19.65
CA GLU A 145 30.28 1.76 20.76
C GLU A 145 31.65 2.44 20.66
N SER A 146 32.26 2.46 19.47
CA SER A 146 33.54 3.15 19.26
C SER A 146 33.44 4.67 19.39
N ALA A 147 32.28 5.26 19.07
CA ALA A 147 32.03 6.69 19.26
C ALA A 147 31.69 7.06 20.72
N ALA A 148 31.27 6.09 21.54
CA ALA A 148 30.90 6.29 22.94
C ALA A 148 32.05 6.04 23.93
N ALA A 149 33.18 5.49 23.49
CA ALA A 149 34.36 5.34 24.32
C ALA A 149 34.99 6.72 24.63
N PRO A 150 35.08 7.15 25.90
CA PRO A 150 35.72 8.42 26.25
C PRO A 150 37.21 8.34 25.89
N GLY A 151 37.70 9.37 25.19
CA GLY A 151 39.14 9.56 25.01
C GLY A 151 39.82 9.60 26.38
N GLY A 152 40.76 8.68 26.60
CA GLY A 152 41.54 8.58 27.84
C GLY A 152 42.47 9.76 28.06
#